data_AF-A0A966J7I4-F1
#
_entry.id   AF-A0A966J7I4-F1
#
_cell.length_a   1.000
_cell.length_b   1.000
_cell.length_c   1.000
_cell.angle_alpha   90.00
_cell.angle_beta   90.00
_cell.angle_gamma   90.00
#
_symmetry.space_group_name_H-M   'P 1'
#
loop_
_entity.id
_entity.type
_entity.pdbx_description
1 polymer ?
#
loop_
_entity_poly.entity_id
_entity_poly.type
_entity_poly.pdbx_seq_one_letter_code
_entity_poly.pdbx_strand_id
1 'polypeptide(L)'
;MRLARAMTIASDTAFEGRKLPFQSFKFGQDDENENEIEFTAVRKRFVCSIVAYTCAVSDTLPSPTPYVASPDKKLEAFVYKNNVWVRNRATKKDSVQLTTDGVDFNAYGVTMPRPSQLQRPMPVRPNLRWSPDSKRIAVMRQDERYVEHMHYISYTFQRPRHYSQPYALPGDTAVPYPRVHILDVASNRRRRRVDRHVAYRGAGHRQDVRGNRQPAGSRLLLRHQGSQGCLLVVGT
;
A
#
# COMPACT_ATOMS: atom_id res chain seq x y z
N MET A 1 -7.61 -23.71 27.73
CA MET A 1 -8.89 -23.26 27.12
C MET A 1 -9.14 -21.74 27.15
N ARG A 2 -8.30 -20.92 27.82
CA ARG A 2 -8.56 -19.47 28.01
C ARG A 2 -8.63 -18.67 26.70
N LEU A 3 -7.74 -18.95 25.75
CA LEU A 3 -7.68 -18.25 24.46
C LEU A 3 -8.94 -18.47 23.61
N ALA A 4 -9.43 -19.71 23.49
CA ALA A 4 -10.64 -20.02 22.74
C ALA A 4 -11.87 -19.27 23.28
N ARG A 5 -12.00 -19.19 24.62
CA ARG A 5 -13.06 -18.40 25.26
C ARG A 5 -12.94 -16.92 24.90
N ALA A 6 -11.73 -16.36 24.91
CA ALA A 6 -11.49 -14.97 24.53
C ALA A 6 -11.87 -14.69 23.07
N MET A 7 -11.54 -15.60 22.15
CA MET A 7 -11.95 -15.52 20.74
C MET A 7 -13.48 -15.60 20.57
N THR A 8 -14.13 -16.48 21.35
CA THR A 8 -15.59 -16.63 21.32
C THR A 8 -16.27 -15.34 21.73
N ILE A 9 -15.82 -14.73 22.82
CA ILE A 9 -16.32 -13.43 23.29
C ILE A 9 -16.06 -12.34 22.25
N ALA A 10 -14.89 -12.32 21.62
CA ALA A 10 -14.49 -11.25 20.72
C ALA A 10 -15.24 -11.24 19.37
N SER A 11 -15.73 -12.40 18.90
CA SER A 11 -16.29 -12.54 17.55
C SER A 11 -17.69 -13.13 17.49
N ASP A 12 -18.27 -13.43 18.65
CA ASP A 12 -19.58 -14.06 18.84
C ASP A 12 -19.70 -15.37 18.03
N THR A 13 -18.65 -16.18 18.07
CA THR A 13 -18.54 -17.46 17.34
C THR A 13 -17.88 -18.48 18.25
N ALA A 14 -18.48 -19.65 18.45
CA ALA A 14 -17.94 -20.65 19.37
C ALA A 14 -16.62 -21.26 18.85
N PHE A 15 -15.57 -21.21 19.68
CA PHE A 15 -14.29 -21.89 19.43
C PHE A 15 -13.98 -22.94 20.48
N GLU A 16 -13.46 -24.08 20.03
CA GLU A 16 -12.96 -25.14 20.89
C GLU A 16 -11.46 -24.99 21.15
N GLY A 17 -11.04 -25.01 22.41
CA GLY A 17 -9.64 -24.73 22.76
C GLY A 17 -8.63 -25.83 22.42
N ARG A 18 -9.06 -27.03 22.01
CA ARG A 18 -8.18 -28.07 21.46
C ARG A 18 -8.18 -28.08 19.92
N LYS A 19 -9.05 -27.29 19.29
CA LYS A 19 -9.25 -27.26 17.83
C LYS A 19 -9.37 -25.82 17.35
N LEU A 20 -8.32 -25.05 17.62
CA LEU A 20 -8.25 -23.65 17.19
C LEU A 20 -8.13 -23.59 15.66
N PRO A 21 -8.92 -22.73 14.97
CA PRO A 21 -8.98 -22.68 13.52
C PRO A 21 -7.87 -21.80 12.92
N PHE A 22 -6.64 -21.94 13.41
CA PHE A 22 -5.45 -21.32 12.83
C PHE A 22 -4.24 -22.24 13.08
N GLN A 23 -3.30 -22.25 12.12
CA GLN A 23 -2.07 -23.03 12.20
C GLN A 23 -0.82 -22.17 12.40
N SER A 24 -0.93 -20.87 12.12
CA SER A 24 0.14 -19.89 12.24
C SER A 24 -0.37 -18.61 12.87
N PHE A 25 0.53 -17.91 13.55
CA PHE A 25 0.31 -16.59 14.14
C PHE A 25 1.60 -15.77 14.01
N LYS A 26 1.47 -14.45 14.23
CA LYS A 26 2.59 -13.52 14.37
C LYS A 26 2.52 -12.83 15.71
N PHE A 27 3.61 -12.23 16.16
CA PHE A 27 3.56 -11.39 17.35
C PHE A 27 2.99 -10.00 17.00
N GLY A 28 2.37 -9.37 17.98
CA GLY A 28 1.65 -8.11 17.80
C GLY A 28 2.59 -6.96 17.45
N GLN A 29 2.02 -5.93 16.83
CA GLN A 29 2.76 -4.73 16.40
C GLN A 29 3.98 -5.05 15.50
N ASP A 30 3.78 -5.91 14.51
CA ASP A 30 4.83 -6.30 13.55
C ASP A 30 6.05 -6.96 14.23
N ASP A 31 5.76 -7.91 15.12
CA ASP A 31 6.73 -8.68 15.91
C ASP A 31 7.49 -7.88 16.99
N GLU A 32 7.08 -6.64 17.30
CA GLU A 32 7.63 -5.84 18.39
C GLU A 32 7.05 -6.23 19.77
N ASN A 33 5.85 -6.81 19.82
CA ASN A 33 5.15 -7.15 21.06
C ASN A 33 4.88 -8.67 21.19
N GLU A 34 5.77 -9.37 21.91
CA GLU A 34 5.67 -10.82 22.15
C GLU A 34 4.48 -11.24 23.03
N ASN A 35 3.88 -10.29 23.75
CA ASN A 35 2.74 -10.55 24.63
C ASN A 35 1.39 -10.54 23.89
N GLU A 36 1.41 -10.28 22.59
CA GLU A 36 0.24 -10.19 21.74
C GLU A 36 0.44 -11.07 20.51
N ILE A 37 -0.60 -11.79 20.11
CA ILE A 37 -0.58 -12.62 18.90
C ILE A 37 -1.64 -12.16 17.92
N GLU A 38 -1.27 -12.16 16.64
CA GLU A 38 -2.15 -11.83 15.53
C GLU A 38 -2.31 -13.01 14.58
N PHE A 39 -3.55 -13.33 14.23
CA PHE A 39 -3.87 -14.40 13.31
C PHE A 39 -5.19 -14.15 12.60
N THR A 40 -5.45 -14.89 11.52
CA THR A 40 -6.73 -14.85 10.81
C THR A 40 -7.47 -16.16 11.03
N ALA A 41 -8.71 -16.07 11.48
CA ALA A 41 -9.60 -17.21 11.71
C ALA A 41 -11.02 -16.84 11.27
N VAL A 42 -11.72 -17.76 10.61
CA VAL A 42 -13.14 -17.56 10.20
C VAL A 42 -13.36 -16.23 9.46
N ARG A 43 -12.44 -15.89 8.53
CA ARG A 43 -12.45 -14.62 7.76
C ARG A 43 -12.46 -13.35 8.63
N LYS A 44 -12.02 -13.44 9.88
CA LYS A 44 -11.80 -12.29 10.77
C LYS A 44 -10.33 -12.29 11.19
N ARG A 45 -9.77 -11.11 11.38
CA ARG A 45 -8.44 -10.96 11.99
C ARG A 45 -8.61 -10.82 13.49
N PHE A 46 -7.85 -11.58 14.26
CA PHE A 46 -7.82 -11.52 15.71
C PHE A 46 -6.50 -10.96 16.17
N VAL A 47 -6.58 -10.12 17.20
CA VAL A 47 -5.45 -9.62 17.96
C VAL A 47 -5.71 -9.99 19.41
N CYS A 48 -4.85 -10.85 19.98
CA CYS A 48 -5.07 -11.43 21.30
C CYS A 48 -3.86 -11.22 22.21
N SER A 49 -4.08 -10.66 23.39
CA SER A 49 -3.06 -10.64 24.44
C SER A 49 -2.99 -12.02 25.11
N ILE A 50 -1.79 -12.63 25.12
CA ILE A 50 -1.58 -13.95 25.73
C ILE A 50 -1.34 -13.88 27.25
N VAL A 51 -1.07 -12.69 27.79
CA VAL A 51 -0.93 -12.46 29.23
C VAL A 51 -2.31 -12.31 29.87
N ALA A 52 -3.11 -11.36 29.36
CA ALA A 52 -4.47 -11.10 29.87
C ALA A 52 -5.54 -12.07 29.32
N TYR A 53 -5.22 -12.88 28.31
CA TYR A 53 -6.18 -13.73 27.59
C TYR A 53 -7.42 -12.97 27.11
N THR A 54 -7.20 -11.79 26.52
CA THR A 54 -8.23 -10.95 25.91
C THR A 54 -8.00 -10.89 24.41
N CYS A 55 -9.08 -10.95 23.62
CA CYS A 55 -9.01 -10.89 22.16
C CYS A 55 -9.88 -9.75 21.65
N ALA A 56 -9.46 -9.15 20.55
CA ALA A 56 -10.21 -8.18 19.79
C ALA A 56 -10.25 -8.56 18.30
N VAL A 57 -11.42 -8.41 17.67
CA VAL A 57 -11.53 -8.53 16.22
C VAL A 57 -11.03 -7.24 15.57
N SER A 58 -10.09 -7.40 14.64
CA SER A 58 -9.48 -6.33 13.85
C SER A 58 -10.00 -6.36 12.41
N ASP A 59 -9.64 -5.37 11.59
CA ASP A 59 -10.10 -5.34 10.20
C ASP A 59 -9.61 -6.57 9.43
N THR A 60 -10.51 -7.09 8.60
CA THR A 60 -10.22 -8.26 7.74
C THR A 60 -9.37 -7.89 6.53
N LEU A 61 -9.15 -6.59 6.29
CA LEU A 61 -8.27 -6.16 5.20
C LEU A 61 -6.90 -6.82 5.41
N PRO A 62 -6.47 -7.68 4.47
CA PRO A 62 -5.30 -8.50 4.64
C PRO A 62 -4.12 -7.59 4.94
N SER A 63 -3.43 -7.88 6.04
CA SER A 63 -2.22 -7.18 6.47
C SER A 63 -0.92 -7.94 6.21
N PRO A 64 -0.70 -8.56 5.04
CA PRO A 64 0.64 -8.88 4.59
C PRO A 64 1.25 -7.78 3.71
N THR A 65 0.51 -6.71 3.36
CA THR A 65 1.04 -5.61 2.56
C THR A 65 1.95 -4.72 3.40
N PRO A 66 3.15 -4.36 2.93
CA PRO A 66 3.95 -3.36 3.60
C PRO A 66 3.22 -2.03 3.55
N TYR A 67 3.22 -1.34 4.68
CA TYR A 67 2.51 -0.08 4.86
C TYR A 67 3.52 1.06 5.04
N VAL A 68 3.02 2.29 5.08
CA VAL A 68 3.80 3.48 5.45
C VAL A 68 3.12 4.14 6.63
N ALA A 69 3.79 4.14 7.79
CA ALA A 69 3.32 4.83 8.98
C ALA A 69 3.35 6.35 8.77
N SER A 70 2.37 7.04 9.35
CA SER A 70 2.39 8.50 9.48
C SER A 70 3.56 8.94 10.38
N PRO A 71 4.06 10.18 10.24
CA PRO A 71 5.11 10.73 11.10
C PRO A 71 4.75 10.69 12.58
N ASP A 72 3.48 10.91 12.94
CA ASP A 72 2.98 10.80 14.30
C ASP A 72 2.75 9.34 14.78
N LYS A 73 2.98 8.35 13.92
CA LYS A 73 2.81 6.91 14.14
C LYS A 73 1.40 6.46 14.53
N LYS A 74 0.38 7.31 14.40
CA LYS A 74 -1.01 6.97 14.74
C LYS A 74 -1.72 6.22 13.62
N LEU A 75 -1.36 6.52 12.38
CA LEU A 75 -1.99 5.99 11.19
C LEU A 75 -0.98 5.20 10.35
N GLU A 76 -1.49 4.27 9.57
CA GLU A 76 -0.73 3.62 8.52
C GLU A 76 -1.50 3.65 7.20
N ALA A 77 -0.78 3.94 6.12
CA ALA A 77 -1.31 3.92 4.76
C ALA A 77 -0.83 2.66 4.04
N PHE A 78 -1.73 2.01 3.33
CA PHE A 78 -1.46 0.79 2.56
C PHE A 78 -2.29 0.77 1.28
N VAL A 79 -1.94 -0.13 0.37
CA VAL A 79 -2.66 -0.32 -0.89
C VAL A 79 -3.40 -1.64 -0.83
N TYR A 80 -4.70 -1.60 -1.09
CA TYR A 80 -5.54 -2.79 -1.18
C TYR A 80 -6.49 -2.66 -2.37
N LYS A 81 -6.51 -3.69 -3.23
CA LYS A 81 -7.26 -3.70 -4.50
C LYS A 81 -7.04 -2.41 -5.30
N ASN A 82 -5.78 -2.10 -5.59
CA ASN A 82 -5.33 -0.96 -6.40
C ASN A 82 -5.62 0.44 -5.82
N ASN A 83 -6.18 0.52 -4.61
CA ASN A 83 -6.60 1.76 -3.98
C ASN A 83 -5.85 2.04 -2.68
N VAL A 84 -5.73 3.31 -2.30
CA VAL A 84 -5.10 3.73 -1.05
C VAL A 84 -6.10 3.65 0.10
N TRP A 85 -5.66 3.03 1.18
CA TRP A 85 -6.39 2.93 2.43
C TRP A 85 -5.54 3.48 3.57
N VAL A 86 -6.21 3.97 4.60
CA VAL A 86 -5.60 4.39 5.86
C VAL A 86 -6.33 3.72 7.01
N ARG A 87 -5.61 3.26 8.02
CA ARG A 87 -6.21 2.75 9.26
C ARG A 87 -5.41 3.14 10.49
N ASN A 88 -6.00 2.95 11.66
CA ASN A 88 -5.31 3.16 12.92
C ASN A 88 -4.19 2.11 13.09
N ARG A 89 -2.96 2.57 13.38
CA ARG A 89 -1.78 1.69 13.48
C ARG A 89 -1.82 0.79 14.71
N ALA A 90 -2.36 1.27 15.83
CA ALA A 90 -2.38 0.55 17.09
C ALA A 90 -3.48 -0.52 17.12
N THR A 91 -4.69 -0.15 16.70
CA THR A 91 -5.84 -1.09 16.74
C THR A 91 -5.92 -1.95 15.47
N LYS A 92 -5.29 -1.51 14.38
CA LYS A 92 -5.44 -2.08 13.03
C LYS A 92 -6.92 -2.14 12.57
N LYS A 93 -7.77 -1.24 13.10
CA LYS A 93 -9.21 -1.14 12.81
C LYS A 93 -9.55 0.13 12.03
N ASP A 94 -10.81 0.19 11.60
CA ASP A 94 -11.47 1.35 11.02
C ASP A 94 -10.80 1.83 9.73
N SER A 95 -10.44 0.88 8.87
CA SER A 95 -9.82 1.17 7.59
C SER A 95 -10.72 2.03 6.70
N VAL A 96 -10.21 3.20 6.33
CA VAL A 96 -10.85 4.18 5.46
C VAL A 96 -10.21 4.13 4.09
N GLN A 97 -11.05 3.96 3.07
CA GLN A 97 -10.63 4.03 1.67
C GLN A 97 -10.52 5.49 1.22
N LEU A 98 -9.35 5.90 0.73
CA LEU A 98 -9.10 7.26 0.24
C LEU A 98 -9.34 7.40 -1.27
N THR A 99 -9.14 6.34 -2.03
CA THR A 99 -9.33 6.30 -3.49
C THR A 99 -10.21 5.13 -3.89
N THR A 100 -10.97 5.28 -4.98
CA THR A 100 -11.97 4.27 -5.41
C THR A 100 -11.82 3.83 -6.87
N ASP A 101 -11.01 4.55 -7.65
CA ASP A 101 -10.87 4.43 -9.09
C ASP A 101 -9.57 3.73 -9.52
N GLY A 102 -8.85 3.14 -8.55
CA GLY A 102 -7.72 2.27 -8.83
C GLY A 102 -8.16 0.98 -9.52
N VAL A 103 -7.47 0.63 -10.61
CA VAL A 103 -7.69 -0.58 -11.41
C VAL A 103 -6.34 -1.21 -11.75
N ASP A 104 -6.36 -2.43 -12.28
CA ASP A 104 -5.13 -3.10 -12.74
C ASP A 104 -4.44 -2.23 -13.81
N PHE A 105 -3.11 -2.22 -13.79
CA PHE A 105 -2.26 -1.34 -14.61
C PHE A 105 -2.49 0.18 -14.40
N ASN A 106 -3.28 0.60 -13.40
CA ASN A 106 -3.42 2.00 -13.03
C ASN A 106 -3.72 2.14 -11.52
N ALA A 107 -2.94 1.41 -10.74
CA ALA A 107 -3.04 1.34 -9.29
C ALA A 107 -2.31 2.50 -8.61
N TYR A 108 -2.76 2.84 -7.41
CA TYR A 108 -2.05 3.80 -6.56
C TYR A 108 -0.89 3.14 -5.83
N GLY A 109 0.28 3.78 -5.83
CA GLY A 109 1.46 3.42 -5.04
C GLY A 109 2.17 2.15 -5.49
N VAL A 110 1.61 1.38 -6.42
CA VAL A 110 2.17 0.13 -6.92
C VAL A 110 2.01 0.08 -8.44
N THR A 111 2.96 -0.56 -9.12
CA THR A 111 2.93 -0.83 -10.56
C THR A 111 2.86 -2.33 -10.80
N MET A 112 2.69 -2.76 -12.05
CA MET A 112 2.77 -4.18 -12.39
C MET A 112 4.11 -4.78 -11.91
N PRO A 113 4.11 -5.99 -11.30
CA PRO A 113 5.34 -6.64 -10.89
C PRO A 113 6.21 -6.98 -12.11
N ARG A 114 7.49 -6.69 -12.02
CA ARG A 114 8.48 -7.10 -13.03
C ARG A 114 8.68 -8.62 -13.02
N PRO A 115 9.16 -9.26 -14.10
CA PRO A 115 9.45 -10.69 -14.13
C PRO A 115 10.30 -11.18 -12.95
N SER A 116 11.30 -10.39 -12.50
CA SER A 116 12.11 -10.72 -11.32
C SER A 116 11.29 -10.77 -10.03
N GLN A 117 10.29 -9.88 -9.86
CA GLN A 117 9.38 -9.87 -8.72
C GLN A 117 8.34 -11.00 -8.81
N LEU A 118 7.95 -11.42 -10.01
CA LEU A 118 7.09 -12.59 -10.21
C LEU A 118 7.83 -13.91 -9.90
N GLN A 119 9.12 -13.98 -10.23
CA GLN A 119 9.96 -15.13 -9.91
C GLN A 119 10.26 -15.23 -8.41
N ARG A 120 10.40 -14.09 -7.73
CA ARG A 120 10.64 -14.00 -6.29
C ARG A 120 9.66 -13.02 -5.66
N PRO A 121 8.41 -13.45 -5.41
CA PRO A 121 7.38 -12.60 -4.82
C PRO A 121 7.83 -12.10 -3.46
N MET A 122 8.00 -10.78 -3.36
CA MET A 122 8.30 -10.10 -2.10
C MET A 122 7.20 -9.07 -1.84
N PRO A 123 6.83 -8.82 -0.58
CA PRO A 123 5.91 -7.75 -0.23
C PRO A 123 6.43 -6.39 -0.75
N VAL A 124 5.64 -5.69 -1.56
CA VAL A 124 6.02 -4.39 -2.13
C VAL A 124 5.43 -3.25 -1.30
N ARG A 125 6.31 -2.41 -0.75
CA ARG A 125 5.88 -1.21 -0.04
C ARG A 125 5.37 -0.17 -1.04
N PRO A 126 4.18 0.39 -0.84
CA PRO A 126 3.63 1.35 -1.79
C PRO A 126 4.48 2.62 -1.82
N ASN A 127 4.69 3.14 -3.02
CA ASN A 127 5.38 4.40 -3.28
C ASN A 127 4.45 5.57 -2.93
N LEU A 128 4.42 5.89 -1.64
CA LEU A 128 3.71 7.02 -1.08
C LEU A 128 4.50 7.61 0.09
N ARG A 129 4.22 8.86 0.42
CA ARG A 129 4.74 9.53 1.62
C ARG A 129 3.67 10.37 2.29
N TRP A 130 3.74 10.42 3.60
CA TRP A 130 2.93 11.31 4.42
C TRP A 130 3.52 12.72 4.42
N SER A 131 2.65 13.73 4.54
CA SER A 131 3.05 15.07 4.92
C SER A 131 3.60 15.07 6.36
N PRO A 132 4.52 15.99 6.71
CA PRO A 132 5.08 16.07 8.06
C PRO A 132 4.03 16.22 9.17
N ASP A 133 2.93 16.90 8.88
CA ASP A 133 1.80 17.09 9.80
C ASP A 133 0.83 15.89 9.88
N SER A 134 1.13 14.78 9.20
CA SER A 134 0.32 13.55 9.14
C SER A 134 -1.10 13.73 8.57
N LYS A 135 -1.39 14.83 7.86
CA LYS A 135 -2.74 15.12 7.33
C LYS A 135 -2.93 14.79 5.86
N ARG A 136 -1.86 14.59 5.10
CA ARG A 136 -1.91 14.32 3.66
C ARG A 136 -0.98 13.19 3.28
N ILE A 137 -1.29 12.55 2.16
CA ILE A 137 -0.46 11.54 1.53
C ILE A 137 -0.19 11.95 0.09
N ALA A 138 1.09 12.01 -0.29
CA ALA A 138 1.51 12.07 -1.67
C ALA A 138 1.78 10.65 -2.16
N VAL A 139 1.01 10.18 -3.14
CA VAL A 139 1.11 8.82 -3.69
C VAL A 139 1.44 8.87 -5.18
N MET A 140 2.34 8.00 -5.61
CA MET A 140 2.68 7.83 -7.01
C MET A 140 1.60 7.00 -7.71
N ARG A 141 1.21 7.38 -8.93
CA ARG A 141 0.33 6.61 -9.80
C ARG A 141 0.87 6.65 -11.21
N GLN A 142 0.87 5.51 -11.88
CA GLN A 142 1.32 5.37 -13.26
C GLN A 142 0.23 4.64 -14.04
N ASP A 143 -0.16 5.18 -15.18
CA ASP A 143 -1.17 4.57 -16.04
C ASP A 143 -0.46 3.75 -17.12
N GLU A 144 -0.47 2.44 -16.92
CA GLU A 144 0.20 1.43 -17.74
C GLU A 144 -0.79 0.68 -18.64
N ARG A 145 -2.10 1.01 -18.58
CA ARG A 145 -3.18 0.26 -19.26
C ARG A 145 -3.05 0.18 -20.77
N TYR A 146 -2.37 1.15 -21.38
CA TYR A 146 -2.21 1.26 -22.83
C TYR A 146 -0.77 1.07 -23.28
N VAL A 147 0.12 0.72 -22.34
CA VAL A 147 1.54 0.52 -22.63
C VAL A 147 1.70 -0.86 -23.22
N GLU A 148 2.45 -0.95 -24.32
CA GLU A 148 2.74 -2.23 -24.95
C GLU A 148 3.54 -3.15 -24.02
N HIS A 149 3.35 -4.46 -24.21
CA HIS A 149 3.91 -5.46 -23.33
C HIS A 149 5.22 -6.04 -23.89
N MET A 150 6.25 -6.09 -23.06
CA MET A 150 7.45 -6.89 -23.34
C MET A 150 7.26 -8.30 -22.80
N HIS A 151 7.50 -9.30 -23.66
CA HIS A 151 7.38 -10.70 -23.33
C HIS A 151 8.74 -11.34 -23.09
N TYR A 152 8.83 -12.12 -22.02
CA TYR A 152 10.03 -12.83 -21.61
C TYR A 152 9.72 -14.33 -21.52
N ILE A 153 10.63 -15.15 -22.02
CA ILE A 153 10.56 -16.61 -21.95
C ILE A 153 11.75 -17.08 -21.14
N SER A 154 11.52 -17.88 -20.10
CA SER A 154 12.61 -18.40 -19.28
C SER A 154 13.45 -19.40 -20.07
N TYR A 155 14.77 -19.28 -19.98
CA TYR A 155 15.69 -20.30 -20.49
C TYR A 155 15.87 -21.41 -19.45
N THR A 156 15.19 -22.54 -19.65
CA THR A 156 15.21 -23.70 -18.74
C THR A 156 15.22 -25.01 -19.53
N PHE A 157 15.84 -26.06 -19.00
CA PHE A 157 15.80 -27.41 -19.61
C PHE A 157 14.40 -28.05 -19.56
N GLN A 158 13.50 -27.53 -18.73
CA GLN A 158 12.09 -27.92 -18.62
C GLN A 158 11.18 -27.01 -19.46
N ARG A 159 9.86 -27.25 -19.44
CA ARG A 159 8.88 -26.38 -20.12
C ARG A 159 9.09 -24.91 -19.70
N PRO A 160 9.27 -23.99 -20.66
CA PRO A 160 9.58 -22.60 -20.35
C PRO A 160 8.38 -21.90 -19.72
N ARG A 161 8.67 -20.93 -18.86
CA ARG A 161 7.69 -20.04 -18.25
C ARG A 161 7.66 -18.74 -19.04
N HIS A 162 6.45 -18.26 -19.31
CA HIS A 162 6.21 -16.97 -19.94
C HIS A 162 5.96 -15.90 -18.88
N TYR A 163 6.59 -14.75 -19.06
CA TYR A 163 6.34 -13.54 -18.28
C TYR A 163 6.04 -12.39 -19.24
N SER A 164 5.21 -11.45 -18.79
CA SER A 164 4.87 -10.26 -19.53
C SER A 164 4.78 -9.08 -18.57
N GLN A 165 5.28 -7.93 -18.98
CA GLN A 165 5.14 -6.68 -18.25
C GLN A 165 4.94 -5.51 -19.23
N PRO A 166 4.24 -4.44 -18.83
CA PRO A 166 4.23 -3.18 -19.56
C PRO A 166 5.65 -2.64 -19.70
N TYR A 167 6.07 -2.31 -20.92
CA TYR A 167 7.39 -1.77 -21.20
C TYR A 167 7.38 -0.93 -22.48
N ALA A 168 7.34 0.39 -22.32
CA ALA A 168 7.34 1.31 -23.46
C ALA A 168 8.72 1.33 -24.16
N LEU A 169 8.72 1.19 -25.48
CA LEU A 169 9.88 1.33 -26.35
C LEU A 169 9.86 2.67 -27.12
N PRO A 170 11.00 3.12 -27.64
CA PRO A 170 11.03 4.26 -28.56
C PRO A 170 10.11 4.02 -29.76
N GLY A 171 9.21 4.97 -30.01
CA GLY A 171 8.22 4.87 -31.08
C GLY A 171 6.82 4.49 -30.61
N ASP A 172 6.67 3.97 -29.39
CA ASP A 172 5.36 3.66 -28.84
C ASP A 172 4.54 4.93 -28.57
N THR A 173 3.23 4.85 -28.84
CA THR A 173 2.30 5.97 -28.62
C THR A 173 1.95 6.19 -27.15
N ALA A 174 2.10 5.16 -26.32
CA ALA A 174 1.74 5.18 -24.91
C ALA A 174 2.98 4.95 -24.03
N VAL A 175 3.48 6.05 -23.46
CA VAL A 175 4.61 6.03 -22.51
C VAL A 175 4.07 6.34 -21.11
N PRO A 176 4.26 5.44 -20.12
CA PRO A 176 3.73 5.64 -18.80
C PRO A 176 4.60 6.64 -18.03
N TYR A 177 4.02 7.77 -17.65
CA TYR A 177 4.68 8.76 -16.80
C TYR A 177 4.17 8.67 -15.35
N PRO A 178 5.08 8.58 -14.37
CA PRO A 178 4.68 8.59 -12.97
C PRO A 178 4.11 9.97 -12.58
N ARG A 179 2.92 9.97 -11.98
CA ARG A 179 2.23 11.17 -11.48
C ARG A 179 2.09 11.11 -9.97
N VAL A 180 2.15 12.28 -9.33
CA VAL A 180 1.90 12.42 -7.89
C VAL A 180 0.46 12.87 -7.68
N HIS A 181 -0.27 12.14 -6.84
CA HIS A 181 -1.58 12.54 -6.33
C HIS A 181 -1.47 12.87 -4.84
N ILE A 182 -2.07 13.99 -4.43
CA ILE A 182 -2.17 14.38 -3.03
C ILE A 182 -3.54 13.99 -2.51
N LEU A 183 -3.58 13.18 -1.46
CA LEU A 183 -4.77 12.70 -0.79
C LEU A 183 -4.86 13.34 0.60
N ASP A 184 -5.99 13.96 0.94
CA ASP A 184 -6.26 14.45 2.28
C ASP A 184 -6.78 13.30 3.17
N VAL A 185 -6.28 13.22 4.40
CA VAL A 185 -6.60 12.16 5.38
C VAL A 185 -7.65 12.61 6.40
N ALA A 186 -7.91 13.91 6.50
CA ALA A 186 -8.79 14.49 7.50
C ALA A 186 -10.27 14.07 7.33
N SER A 187 -10.65 13.05 8.12
CA SER A 187 -11.95 12.84 8.78
C SER A 187 -13.25 13.09 7.99
N ASN A 188 -13.81 12.00 7.46
CA ASN A 188 -15.21 11.59 7.63
C ASN A 188 -16.38 12.58 7.40
N ARG A 189 -16.33 13.52 6.45
CA ARG A 189 -17.56 14.08 5.86
C ARG A 189 -17.26 14.81 4.56
N ARG A 190 -17.74 14.24 3.45
CA ARG A 190 -17.79 14.81 2.10
C ARG A 190 -16.42 14.86 1.39
N ARG A 191 -16.21 13.79 0.63
CA ARG A 191 -15.25 13.64 -0.45
C ARG A 191 -15.19 14.91 -1.31
N ARG A 192 -14.15 15.72 -1.13
CA ARG A 192 -13.63 16.54 -2.23
C ARG A 192 -12.30 15.94 -2.64
N ARG A 193 -12.32 15.27 -3.79
CA ARG A 193 -11.13 14.91 -4.56
C ARG A 193 -10.40 16.22 -4.86
N VAL A 194 -9.37 16.54 -4.08
CA VAL A 194 -8.43 17.60 -4.44
C VAL A 194 -7.32 16.92 -5.25
N ASP A 195 -7.62 16.66 -6.53
CA ASP A 195 -6.61 16.14 -7.46
C ASP A 195 -5.68 17.28 -7.87
N ARG A 196 -4.80 17.68 -6.94
CA ARG A 196 -3.73 18.62 -7.27
C ARG A 196 -2.65 17.83 -7.99
N HIS A 197 -2.71 17.92 -9.31
CA HIS A 197 -1.69 17.42 -10.21
C HIS A 197 -0.41 18.22 -9.98
N VAL A 198 0.62 17.57 -9.43
CA VAL A 198 1.97 18.14 -9.41
C VAL A 198 2.69 17.58 -10.63
N ALA A 199 2.90 18.44 -11.64
CA ALA A 199 3.63 18.06 -12.84
C ALA A 199 5.08 17.70 -12.49
N TYR A 200 5.53 16.56 -13.00
CA TYR A 200 6.93 16.15 -12.93
C TYR A 200 7.77 17.07 -13.84
N ARG A 201 8.71 17.83 -13.26
CA ARG A 201 9.76 18.51 -14.03
C ARG A 201 11.03 17.66 -13.98
N GLY A 202 11.17 16.75 -14.94
CA GLY A 202 12.43 16.04 -15.17
C GLY A 202 13.50 16.98 -15.73
N ALA A 203 14.76 16.73 -15.40
CA ALA A 203 15.90 17.43 -16.00
C ALA A 203 15.95 17.10 -17.51
N GLY A 204 15.43 18.00 -18.35
CA GLY A 204 15.49 17.88 -19.82
C GLY A 204 14.21 18.23 -20.58
N HIS A 205 13.03 18.20 -19.95
CA HIS A 205 11.77 18.57 -20.61
C HIS A 205 11.03 19.66 -19.86
N ARG A 206 11.05 20.88 -20.42
CA ARG A 206 10.18 21.99 -20.00
C ARG A 206 8.76 21.68 -20.47
N GLN A 207 7.88 21.28 -19.55
CA GLN A 207 6.45 21.56 -19.73
C GLN A 207 6.20 23.00 -19.30
N ASP A 208 5.79 23.81 -20.26
CA ASP A 208 5.34 25.18 -20.03
C ASP A 208 3.91 25.11 -19.46
N VAL A 209 3.81 25.29 -18.15
CA VAL A 209 2.52 25.42 -17.47
C VAL A 209 2.55 26.76 -16.76
N ARG A 210 1.71 27.69 -17.20
CA ARG A 210 1.46 28.98 -16.55
C ARG A 210 1.04 28.71 -15.10
N GLY A 211 1.99 28.87 -14.18
CA GLY A 211 1.83 28.57 -12.77
C GLY A 211 1.23 29.74 -12.01
N ASN A 212 0.01 29.54 -11.49
CA ASN A 212 -0.51 30.33 -10.40
C ASN A 212 0.35 30.07 -9.14
N ARG A 213 0.68 31.13 -8.38
CA ARG A 213 1.65 31.12 -7.26
C ARG A 213 1.28 30.08 -6.18
N GLN A 214 2.25 29.26 -5.76
CA GLN A 214 2.19 28.44 -4.53
C GLN A 214 2.55 29.30 -3.30
N PRO A 215 1.86 29.16 -2.15
CA PRO A 215 2.33 29.73 -0.89
C PRO A 215 3.48 28.89 -0.30
N ALA A 216 4.37 29.53 0.44
CA ALA A 216 5.59 28.94 0.99
C ALA A 216 5.31 27.88 2.07
N GLY A 217 5.86 26.67 1.87
CA GLY A 217 5.83 25.55 2.81
C GLY A 217 6.30 24.26 2.12
N SER A 218 7.18 23.48 2.79
CA SER A 218 7.80 22.19 2.43
C SER A 218 7.79 21.77 0.95
N ARG A 219 8.97 21.78 0.32
CA ARG A 219 9.13 21.44 -1.10
C ARG A 219 9.19 19.93 -1.32
N LEU A 220 8.18 19.38 -2.00
CA LEU A 220 8.23 18.00 -2.51
C LEU A 220 9.23 17.94 -3.68
N LEU A 221 10.23 17.06 -3.58
CA LEU A 221 11.25 16.87 -4.62
C LEU A 221 11.14 15.44 -5.16
N LEU A 222 10.96 15.29 -6.46
CA LEU A 222 11.02 13.97 -7.10
C LEU A 222 12.47 13.71 -7.48
N ARG A 223 13.06 12.63 -6.94
CA ARG A 223 14.43 12.24 -7.28
C ARG A 223 14.36 11.09 -8.28
N HIS A 224 14.94 11.31 -9.46
CA HIS A 224 15.04 10.30 -10.50
C HIS A 224 16.12 9.28 -10.10
N GLN A 225 15.78 7.99 -9.99
CA GLN A 225 16.74 6.89 -9.81
C GLN A 225 16.84 6.06 -11.09
N GLY A 226 17.57 6.55 -12.08
CA GLY A 226 17.87 5.83 -13.32
C GLY A 226 16.65 5.14 -13.97
N SER A 227 16.84 3.95 -14.55
CA SER A 227 15.78 3.13 -15.15
C SER A 227 14.82 2.47 -14.14
N GLN A 228 14.97 2.77 -12.84
CA GLN A 228 14.21 2.11 -11.77
C GLN A 228 13.06 2.96 -11.20
N GLY A 229 12.79 4.13 -11.77
CA GLY A 229 11.61 4.94 -11.48
C GLY A 229 11.88 6.11 -10.55
N CYS A 230 10.84 6.92 -10.33
CA CYS A 230 10.90 8.11 -9.49
C CYS A 230 10.64 7.77 -8.01
N LEU A 231 11.55 8.22 -7.15
CA LEU A 231 11.34 8.21 -5.71
C LEU A 231 10.80 9.58 -5.28
N LEU A 232 9.69 9.57 -4.54
CA LEU A 232 9.23 10.77 -3.86
C LEU A 232 10.23 11.10 -2.73
N VAL A 233 10.79 12.30 -2.70
CA VAL A 233 11.67 12.80 -1.64
C VAL A 233 11.09 14.10 -1.08
N VAL A 234 11.16 14.31 0.24
CA VAL A 234 10.76 15.58 0.85
C VAL A 234 12.05 16.36 1.12
N GLY A 235 12.17 17.54 0.54
CA GLY A 235 13.23 18.48 0.91
C GLY A 235 12.83 19.21 2.19
N THR A 236 13.77 19.26 3.14
CA THR A 236 13.70 20.16 4.30
C THR A 236 13.87 21.60 3.86
#